data_AF-A0AAN7PJC3-F1
#
_entry.id   AF-A0AAN7PJC3-F1
#
_cell.length_a   1.000
_cell.length_b   1.000
_cell.length_c   1.000
_cell.angle_alpha   90.00
_cell.angle_beta   90.00
_cell.angle_gamma   90.00
#
_symmetry.space_group_name_H-M   'P 1'
#
loop_
_entity.id
_entity.type
_entity.pdbx_description
1 polymer ?
#
loop_
_entity_poly.entity_id
_entity_poly.type
_entity_poly.pdbx_seq_one_letter_code
_entity_poly.pdbx_strand_id
1 'polypeptide(L)'
;MYTYTKKFAQKGSNEVITCLSDYIEKHKDLLQSKLKIFCDNAFSQNKNRILFTYLDQLCKGNVFKVIKLLYPIPGHSMMPVDRNFGAIEKKRLKLEVVDNPETYIELIKTCRKKNPFNVVFVQHSLRHMVIIKNVGVGNF
;
A
#
# COMPACT_ATOMS: atom_id res chain seq x y z
N MET A 1 -2.66 -0.83 8.22
CA MET A 1 -1.23 -0.63 7.89
C MET A 1 -0.67 -1.99 7.57
N TYR A 2 -0.20 -2.20 6.34
CA TYR A 2 0.47 -3.43 5.94
C TYR A 2 1.93 -3.37 6.37
N THR A 3 2.43 -4.46 6.94
CA THR A 3 3.83 -4.60 7.36
C THR A 3 4.37 -5.93 6.86
N TYR A 4 5.65 -5.96 6.50
CA TYR A 4 6.33 -7.16 6.03
C TYR A 4 7.83 -7.00 6.21
N THR A 5 8.52 -8.13 6.31
CA THR A 5 10.00 -8.17 6.35
C THR A 5 10.55 -8.39 4.94
N LYS A 6 11.85 -8.10 4.75
CA LYS A 6 12.55 -8.38 3.49
C LYS A 6 12.54 -9.86 3.09
N LYS A 7 12.23 -10.77 4.03
CA LYS A 7 12.03 -12.20 3.76
C LYS A 7 10.84 -12.42 2.81
N PHE A 8 9.77 -11.64 2.98
CA PHE A 8 8.49 -11.86 2.28
C PHE A 8 8.27 -10.91 1.10
N ALA A 9 8.82 -9.71 1.14
CA ALA A 9 8.56 -8.68 0.14
C ALA A 9 9.71 -7.71 -0.04
N GLN A 10 9.77 -7.05 -1.20
CA GLN A 10 10.67 -5.94 -1.47
C GLN A 10 9.95 -4.60 -1.32
N LYS A 11 10.43 -3.56 -1.99
CA LYS A 11 9.91 -2.20 -1.92
C LYS A 11 9.56 -1.67 -3.32
N GLY A 12 8.87 -2.46 -4.14
CA GLY A 12 8.49 -2.10 -5.50
C GLY A 12 6.98 -1.84 -5.67
N SER A 13 6.60 -1.55 -6.91
CA SER A 13 5.20 -1.36 -7.31
C SER A 13 4.34 -2.61 -7.12
N ASN A 14 4.92 -3.81 -7.24
CA ASN A 14 4.18 -5.05 -7.09
C ASN A 14 3.68 -5.22 -5.65
N GLU A 15 4.54 -4.96 -4.66
CA GLU A 15 4.12 -4.98 -3.25
C GLU A 15 3.01 -3.96 -2.97
N VAL A 16 3.10 -2.76 -3.54
CA VAL A 16 2.05 -1.73 -3.43
C VAL A 16 0.73 -2.24 -4.00
N ILE A 17 0.75 -2.80 -5.21
CA ILE A 17 -0.44 -3.32 -5.89
C ILE A 17 -1.05 -4.48 -5.11
N THR A 18 -0.24 -5.42 -4.62
CA THR A 18 -0.75 -6.56 -3.86
C THR A 18 -1.41 -6.10 -2.55
N CYS A 19 -0.78 -5.20 -1.81
CA CYS A 19 -1.40 -4.62 -0.60
C CYS A 19 -2.67 -3.84 -0.92
N LEU A 20 -2.70 -3.08 -2.02
CA LEU A 20 -3.88 -2.35 -2.46
C LEU A 20 -5.02 -3.29 -2.88
N SER A 21 -4.71 -4.37 -3.59
CA SER A 21 -5.68 -5.37 -4.04
C SER A 21 -6.32 -6.08 -2.85
N ASP A 22 -5.51 -6.54 -1.89
CA ASP A 22 -6.00 -7.18 -0.67
C ASP A 22 -6.89 -6.21 0.13
N TYR A 23 -6.51 -4.94 0.22
CA TYR A 23 -7.33 -3.92 0.87
C TYR A 23 -8.67 -3.72 0.16
N ILE A 24 -8.66 -3.59 -1.16
CA ILE A 24 -9.88 -3.39 -1.95
C ILE A 24 -10.82 -4.58 -1.77
N GLU A 25 -10.31 -5.81 -1.84
CA GLU A 25 -11.11 -7.02 -1.71
C GLU A 25 -11.75 -7.14 -0.31
N LYS A 26 -10.97 -6.91 0.75
CA LYS A 26 -11.45 -6.96 2.14
C LYS A 26 -12.45 -5.87 2.49
N HIS A 27 -12.43 -4.76 1.76
CA HIS A 27 -13.28 -3.60 2.01
C HIS A 27 -14.25 -3.30 0.87
N LYS A 28 -14.47 -4.24 -0.06
CA LYS A 28 -15.27 -4.03 -1.27
C LYS A 28 -16.67 -3.49 -0.97
N ASP A 29 -17.29 -3.95 0.12
CA ASP A 29 -18.65 -3.56 0.51
C ASP A 29 -18.70 -2.15 1.13
N LEU A 30 -17.56 -1.64 1.61
CA LEU A 30 -17.40 -0.30 2.17
C LEU A 30 -16.95 0.71 1.12
N LEU A 31 -16.33 0.23 0.05
CA LEU A 31 -15.79 1.08 -1.00
C LEU A 31 -16.89 1.51 -1.95
N GLN A 32 -16.98 2.81 -2.17
CA GLN A 32 -17.92 3.38 -3.14
C GLN A 32 -17.42 3.16 -4.57
N SER A 33 -18.33 3.32 -5.54
CA SER A 33 -17.98 3.29 -6.98
C SER A 33 -16.90 4.30 -7.41
N LYS A 34 -16.54 5.26 -6.55
CA LYS A 34 -15.47 6.24 -6.78
C LYS A 34 -14.37 6.07 -5.74
N LEU A 35 -13.17 5.70 -6.17
CA LEU A 35 -12.00 5.56 -5.31
C LEU A 35 -11.11 6.80 -5.41
N LYS A 36 -10.62 7.29 -4.27
CA LYS A 36 -9.59 8.33 -4.19
C LYS A 36 -8.35 7.74 -3.53
N ILE A 37 -7.21 7.81 -4.21
CA ILE A 37 -5.92 7.35 -3.71
C ILE A 37 -5.01 8.56 -3.60
N PHE A 38 -4.39 8.74 -2.44
CA PHE A 38 -3.42 9.78 -2.18
C PHE A 38 -2.08 9.12 -1.85
N CYS A 39 -1.03 9.40 -2.63
CA CYS A 39 0.29 8.80 -2.47
C CYS A 39 1.42 9.77 -2.84
N ASP A 40 2.64 9.46 -2.45
CA ASP A 40 3.81 10.24 -2.82
C ASP A 40 4.20 10.08 -4.30
N ASN A 41 5.10 10.93 -4.77
CA ASN A 41 5.63 10.88 -6.13
C ASN A 41 6.74 9.81 -6.32
N ALA A 42 6.80 8.76 -5.50
CA ALA A 42 7.84 7.74 -5.60
C ALA A 42 7.70 6.92 -6.91
N PHE A 43 8.58 7.18 -7.89
CA PHE A 43 8.50 6.57 -9.22
C PHE A 43 8.50 5.03 -9.18
N SER A 44 9.40 4.41 -8.41
CA SER A 44 9.51 2.94 -8.34
C SER A 44 8.33 2.23 -7.68
N GLN A 45 7.50 2.96 -6.93
CA GLN A 45 6.42 2.40 -6.10
C GLN A 45 5.05 2.89 -6.55
N ASN A 46 4.85 4.20 -6.48
CA ASN A 46 3.54 4.86 -6.54
C ASN A 46 3.30 5.66 -7.81
N LYS A 47 4.33 5.90 -8.63
CA LYS A 47 4.24 6.68 -9.87
C LYS A 47 4.94 6.00 -11.04
N ASN A 48 4.39 4.86 -11.45
CA ASN A 48 4.87 4.06 -12.57
C ASN A 48 3.72 3.46 -13.38
N ARG A 49 4.05 2.98 -14.58
CA ARG A 49 3.11 2.35 -15.51
C ARG A 49 2.41 1.13 -14.92
N ILE A 50 3.06 0.38 -14.04
CA ILE A 50 2.50 -0.86 -13.47
C ILE A 50 1.30 -0.51 -12.59
N LEU A 51 1.44 0.46 -11.67
CA LEU A 51 0.33 0.92 -10.84
C LEU A 51 -0.80 1.52 -11.69
N PHE A 52 -0.47 2.38 -12.65
CA PHE A 52 -1.49 2.97 -13.54
C PHE A 52 -2.28 1.91 -14.32
N THR A 53 -1.59 0.91 -14.85
CA THR A 53 -2.22 -0.19 -15.60
C THR A 53 -3.14 -1.01 -14.69
N TYR A 54 -2.71 -1.31 -13.46
CA TYR A 54 -3.55 -2.00 -12.48
C TYR A 54 -4.83 -1.21 -12.15
N LEU A 55 -4.71 0.09 -11.90
CA LEU A 55 -5.88 0.94 -11.62
C LEU A 55 -6.83 1.03 -12.82
N ASP A 56 -6.30 1.16 -14.04
CA ASP A 56 -7.08 1.14 -15.27
C ASP A 56 -7.85 -0.18 -15.45
N GLN A 57 -7.23 -1.32 -15.11
CA GLN A 57 -7.88 -2.63 -15.14
C GLN A 57 -9.05 -2.72 -14.16
N LEU A 58 -8.94 -2.14 -12.96
CA LEU A 58 -10.05 -2.07 -12.01
C LEU A 58 -11.24 -1.26 -12.56
N CYS A 59 -10.97 -0.20 -13.32
CA CYS A 59 -12.03 0.55 -14.00
C CYS A 59 -12.65 -0.23 -15.16
N LYS A 60 -11.85 -0.85 -16.01
CA LYS A 60 -12.33 -1.68 -17.13
C LYS A 60 -13.14 -2.89 -16.66
N GLY A 61 -12.77 -3.46 -15.51
CA GLY A 61 -13.50 -4.53 -14.85
C GLY A 61 -14.74 -4.08 -14.08
N ASN A 62 -15.14 -2.81 -14.17
CA ASN A 62 -16.28 -2.22 -13.45
C ASN A 62 -16.20 -2.33 -11.91
N VAL A 63 -15.00 -2.54 -11.34
CA VAL A 63 -14.79 -2.51 -9.88
C VAL A 63 -15.01 -1.08 -9.36
N PHE A 64 -14.48 -0.09 -10.09
CA PHE A 64 -14.70 1.33 -9.81
C PHE A 64 -15.09 2.07 -11.08
N LYS A 65 -16.11 2.92 -10.99
CA LYS A 65 -16.49 3.83 -12.09
C LYS A 65 -15.44 4.91 -12.31
N VAL A 66 -14.82 5.40 -11.23
CA VAL A 66 -13.81 6.45 -11.28
C VAL A 66 -12.75 6.20 -10.21
N ILE A 67 -11.48 6.21 -10.60
CA ILE A 67 -10.35 6.24 -9.67
C ILE A 67 -9.63 7.58 -9.85
N LYS A 68 -9.47 8.33 -8.75
CA LYS A 68 -8.68 9.57 -8.71
C LYS A 68 -7.38 9.31 -7.96
N LEU A 69 -6.26 9.37 -8.67
CA LEU A 69 -4.93 9.30 -8.07
C LEU A 69 -4.40 10.72 -7.86
N LEU A 70 -4.05 11.05 -6.63
CA LEU A 70 -3.65 12.39 -6.20
C LEU A 70 -2.23 12.35 -5.67
N TYR A 71 -1.40 13.26 -6.16
CA TYR A 71 -0.02 13.44 -5.71
C TYR A 71 0.16 14.83 -5.08
N PRO A 72 0.96 14.95 -4.01
CA PRO A 72 1.28 16.25 -3.44
C PRO A 72 2.11 17.09 -4.42
N ILE A 73 1.86 18.40 -4.41
CA ILE A 73 2.69 19.42 -5.07
C ILE A 73 3.98 19.57 -4.24
N PRO A 74 5.14 19.85 -4.87
CA PRO A 74 6.36 20.20 -4.13
C PRO A 74 6.10 21.27 -3.06
N GLY A 75 6.64 21.08 -1.85
CA GLY A 75 6.38 21.96 -0.70
C GLY A 75 5.18 21.57 0.16
N HIS A 76 4.31 20.68 -0.33
CA HIS A 76 3.18 20.09 0.43
C HIS A 76 3.38 18.60 0.68
N SER A 77 4.63 18.21 0.96
CA SER A 77 5.05 16.81 1.09
C SER A 77 4.61 16.16 2.40
N MET A 78 4.14 16.93 3.40
CA MET A 78 3.67 16.36 4.66
C MET A 78 2.30 15.70 4.48
N MET A 79 2.34 14.39 4.30
CA MET A 79 1.17 13.53 4.21
C MET A 79 0.76 13.05 5.61
N PRO A 80 -0.50 12.64 5.80
CA PRO A 80 -0.94 11.98 7.04
C PRO A 80 -0.09 10.76 7.42
N VAL A 81 0.51 10.08 6.43
CA VAL A 81 1.39 8.94 6.66
C VAL A 81 2.70 9.35 7.34
N ASP A 82 3.23 10.56 7.12
CA ASP A 82 4.45 11.04 7.77
C ASP A 82 4.23 11.22 9.28
N ARG A 83 3.03 11.67 9.66
CA ARG A 83 2.63 11.74 11.08
C ARG A 83 2.57 10.35 11.71
N ASN A 84 2.11 9.35 10.97
CA ASN A 84 2.08 7.96 11.43
C ASN A 84 3.50 7.42 11.66
N PHE A 85 4.40 7.62 10.70
CA PHE A 85 5.81 7.24 10.85
C PHE A 85 6.50 7.99 11.98
N GLY A 86 6.20 9.28 12.17
CA GLY A 86 6.71 10.05 13.31
C GLY A 86 6.25 9.51 14.67
N ALA A 87 5.02 8.98 14.77
CA ALA A 87 4.53 8.36 16.00
C ALA A 87 5.24 7.02 16.29
N ILE A 88 5.45 6.21 15.25
CA ILE A 88 6.21 4.95 15.30
C ILE A 88 7.65 5.25 15.76
N GLU A 89 8.31 6.21 15.11
CA GLU A 89 9.69 6.59 15.39
C GLU A 89 9.87 7.12 16.82
N LYS A 90 8.95 7.97 17.30
CA LYS A 90 8.95 8.44 18.69
C LYS A 90 8.86 7.31 19.72
N LYS A 91 8.17 6.22 19.39
CA LYS A 91 8.08 5.03 20.27
C LYS A 91 9.34 4.17 20.12
N ARG A 92 9.86 4.02 18.90
CA ARG A 92 11.10 3.30 18.59
C ARG A 92 12.30 3.87 19.33
N LEU A 93 12.45 5.19 19.35
CA LEU A 93 13.54 5.89 20.03
C LEU A 93 13.56 5.70 21.56
N LYS A 94 12.49 5.17 22.17
CA LYS A 94 12.43 4.85 23.60
C LYS A 94 12.83 3.41 23.91
N LEU A 95 13.02 2.57 22.89
CA LEU A 95 13.49 1.21 23.04
C LEU A 95 15.00 1.19 22.80
N GLU A 96 15.74 0.55 23.70
CA GLU A 96 17.18 0.37 23.54
C GLU A 96 17.49 -0.53 22.33
N VAL A 97 16.68 -1.57 22.12
CA VAL A 97 16.87 -2.56 21.06
C VAL A 97 15.53 -2.91 20.43
N VAL A 98 15.53 -3.05 19.10
CA VAL A 98 14.47 -3.72 18.34
C VAL A 98 15.14 -4.75 17.44
N ASP A 99 15.16 -6.00 17.89
CA ASP A 99 15.94 -7.09 17.30
C ASP A 99 15.10 -8.04 16.44
N ASN A 100 13.78 -8.07 16.64
CA ASN A 100 12.88 -8.96 15.91
C ASN A 100 11.66 -8.24 15.31
N PRO A 101 11.08 -8.79 14.22
CA PRO A 101 9.89 -8.23 13.57
C PRO A 101 8.68 -8.09 14.49
N GLU A 102 8.49 -9.02 15.42
CA GLU A 102 7.35 -9.08 16.34
C GLU A 102 7.35 -7.88 17.29
N THR A 103 8.50 -7.53 17.85
CA THR A 103 8.70 -6.32 18.66
C THR A 103 8.39 -5.06 17.85
N TYR A 104 8.78 -5.02 16.58
CA TYR A 104 8.44 -3.88 15.71
C TYR A 104 6.94 -3.80 15.42
N ILE A 105 6.26 -4.93 15.24
CA ILE A 105 4.80 -5.00 15.06
C ILE A 105 4.07 -4.52 16.32
N GLU A 106 4.49 -4.97 17.50
CA GLU A 106 3.93 -4.51 18.78
C GLU A 106 4.13 -3.01 18.97
N LEU A 107 5.31 -2.51 18.63
CA LEU A 107 5.60 -1.08 18.64
C LEU A 107 4.63 -0.30 17.76
N ILE A 108 4.38 -0.76 16.53
CA ILE A 108 3.40 -0.11 15.64
C ILE A 108 2.01 -0.16 16.27
N LYS A 109 1.56 -1.30 16.78
CA LYS A 109 0.24 -1.44 17.42
C LYS A 109 0.07 -0.49 18.62
N THR A 110 1.13 -0.24 19.39
CA THR A 110 1.08 0.49 20.67
C THR A 110 1.55 1.95 20.58
N CYS A 111 2.12 2.40 19.46
CA CYS A 111 2.67 3.76 19.34
C CYS A 111 1.62 4.87 19.45
N ARG A 112 0.32 4.55 19.25
CA ARG A 112 -0.80 5.49 19.35
C ARG A 112 -1.83 5.00 20.37
N LYS A 113 -2.13 5.84 21.36
CA LYS A 113 -3.21 5.57 22.34
C LYS A 113 -4.61 5.77 21.76
N LYS A 114 -4.79 6.79 20.90
CA LYS A 114 -6.06 7.09 20.21
C LYS A 114 -6.00 6.62 18.75
N ASN A 115 -7.01 5.86 18.33
CA ASN A 115 -7.13 5.24 17.01
C ASN A 115 -5.85 4.43 16.67
N PRO A 116 -5.61 3.30 17.37
CA PRO A 116 -4.46 2.44 17.12
C PRO A 116 -4.50 1.90 15.68
N PHE A 117 -3.33 1.56 15.14
CA PHE A 117 -3.25 1.00 13.80
C PHE A 117 -3.85 -0.40 13.77
N ASN A 118 -4.73 -0.67 12.79
CA ASN A 118 -5.02 -2.03 12.38
C ASN A 118 -3.81 -2.54 11.56
N VAL A 119 -2.99 -3.41 12.16
CA VAL A 119 -1.75 -3.91 11.55
C VAL A 119 -2.00 -5.25 10.89
N VAL A 120 -1.72 -5.33 9.58
CA VAL A 120 -1.74 -6.57 8.81
C VAL A 120 -0.30 -6.98 8.55
N PHE A 121 0.18 -8.01 9.24
CA PHE A 121 1.52 -8.55 9.02
C PHE A 121 1.48 -9.61 7.93
N VAL A 122 2.18 -9.37 6.83
CA VAL A 122 2.25 -10.28 5.69
C VAL A 122 3.37 -11.30 5.93
N GLN A 123 2.97 -12.57 6.02
CA GLN A 123 3.87 -13.71 6.29
C GLN A 123 4.02 -14.65 5.08
N HIS A 124 3.65 -14.19 3.88
CA HIS A 124 3.79 -14.93 2.63
C HIS A 124 4.47 -14.07 1.56
N SER A 125 5.07 -14.71 0.56
CA SER A 125 5.79 -14.02 -0.52
C SER A 125 4.83 -13.17 -1.36
N LEU A 126 5.11 -11.87 -1.49
CA LEU A 126 4.34 -10.97 -2.39
C LEU A 126 4.88 -10.94 -3.82
N ARG A 127 5.77 -11.87 -4.20
CA ARG A 127 6.54 -11.82 -5.46
C ARG A 127 5.76 -12.21 -6.72
N HIS A 128 4.50 -12.65 -6.62
CA HIS A 128 3.81 -13.28 -7.74
C HIS A 128 2.61 -12.46 -8.21
N MET A 129 2.87 -11.37 -8.93
CA MET A 129 1.94 -10.95 -9.98
C MET A 129 2.37 -11.69 -11.25
N VAL A 130 1.79 -12.89 -11.49
CA VAL A 130 1.85 -13.51 -12.81
C VAL A 130 0.98 -12.65 -13.71
N ILE A 131 1.58 -11.72 -14.46
CA ILE A 131 0.89 -11.12 -15.59
C ILE A 131 0.73 -12.25 -16.61
N ILE A 132 -0.41 -12.95 -16.57
CA ILE A 132 -0.85 -13.75 -17.71
C ILE A 132 -1.18 -12.73 -18.81
N LYS A 133 -0.17 -12.41 -19.63
CA LYS A 133 -0.42 -11.72 -20.90
C LYS A 133 -1.10 -12.73 -21.81
N ASN A 134 -2.43 -12.83 -21.75
CA ASN A 134 -3.15 -13.27 -22.94
C ASN A 134 -3.09 -12.11 -23.93
N VAL A 135 -2.01 -12.08 -24.75
CA VAL A 135 -1.99 -11.30 -25.98
C VAL A 135 -2.84 -12.06 -26.99
N GLY A 136 -4.15 -11.79 -26.99
CA GLY A 136 -4.99 -12.08 -28.13
C GLY A 136 -4.80 -10.97 -29.15
N VAL A 137 -4.08 -11.23 -30.24
CA VAL A 137 -4.16 -10.39 -31.45
C VAL A 137 -5.47 -10.79 -32.14
N GLY A 138 -6.52 -10.00 -31.94
CA GLY A 138 -7.77 -10.13 -32.68
C GLY A 138 -7.75 -9.16 -33.86
N ASN A 139 -7.82 -9.69 -35.08
CA ASN A 139 -8.12 -8.89 -36.27
C ASN A 139 -9.61 -8.52 -36.23
N PHE A 140 -9.90 -7.22 -36.29
CA PHE A 140 -11.07 -6.66 -36.98
C PHE A 140 -10.67 -5.32 -37.59
#